data_AF-A0A485CKS8-F1
#
_entry.id   AF-A0A485CKS8-F1
#
_cell.length_a   1.000
_cell.length_b   1.000
_cell.length_c   1.000
_cell.angle_alpha   90.00
_cell.angle_beta   90.00
_cell.angle_gamma   90.00
#
_symmetry.space_group_name_H-M   'P 1'
#
loop_
_entity.id
_entity.type
_entity.pdbx_description
1 polymer ?
#
loop_
_entity_poly.entity_id
_entity_poly.type
_entity_poly.pdbx_seq_one_letter_code
_entity_poly.pdbx_strand_id
1 'polypeptide(L)' 'MSEKRITEESRYAGLALAEEELVARVAWCYYHDGLTQNDIGERLGLPRLKISRLLEKGRQSG' A
#
# COMPACT_ATOMS: atom_id res chain seq x y z
N MET A 1 17.37 -6.58 -22.85
CA MET A 1 16.15 -7.01 -23.56
C MET A 1 15.14 -7.57 -22.57
N SER A 2 14.43 -6.68 -21.87
CA SER A 2 13.01 -6.79 -21.55
C SER A 2 12.68 -5.54 -20.73
N GLU A 3 12.62 -4.44 -21.46
CA GLU A 3 11.92 -3.24 -21.05
C GLU A 3 10.50 -3.62 -20.59
N LYS A 4 10.00 -2.89 -19.58
CA LYS A 4 8.67 -2.99 -18.93
C LYS A 4 8.61 -3.82 -17.63
N ARG A 5 9.35 -3.38 -16.60
CA ARG A 5 8.75 -3.27 -15.25
C ARG A 5 8.41 -1.80 -14.96
N ILE A 6 7.65 -1.20 -15.88
CA ILE A 6 6.99 0.07 -15.62
C ILE A 6 5.79 -0.28 -14.73
N THR A 7 6.03 -0.21 -13.43
CA THR A 7 5.09 0.27 -12.41
C THR A 7 3.62 -0.13 -12.62
N GLU A 8 3.28 -1.42 -12.40
CA GLU A 8 1.90 -1.78 -12.07
C GLU A 8 1.42 -0.99 -10.84
N GLU A 9 2.35 -0.61 -9.97
CA GLU A 9 2.11 0.15 -8.75
C GLU A 9 1.63 1.59 -8.98
N SER A 10 2.03 2.18 -10.12
CA SER A 10 1.57 3.51 -10.51
C SER A 10 0.12 3.51 -11.01
N ARG A 11 -0.47 2.35 -11.30
CA ARG A 11 -1.87 2.23 -11.74
C ARG A 11 -2.86 2.46 -10.61
N TYR A 12 -2.41 2.37 -9.36
CA TYR A 12 -3.26 2.47 -8.17
C TYR A 12 -3.41 3.89 -7.65
N ALA A 13 -2.53 4.80 -8.06
CA ALA A 13 -2.56 6.20 -7.65
C ALA A 13 -3.80 6.97 -8.17
N GLY A 14 -4.52 6.42 -9.17
CA GLY A 14 -5.70 7.04 -9.78
C GLY A 14 -7.02 6.30 -9.56
N LEU A 15 -7.03 5.14 -8.88
CA LEU A 15 -8.25 4.38 -8.62
C LEU A 15 -8.72 4.64 -7.20
N ALA A 16 -10.00 4.95 -7.03
CA ALA A 16 -10.66 4.92 -5.73
C ALA A 16 -10.75 3.45 -5.28
N LEU A 17 -9.64 2.90 -4.81
CA LEU A 17 -9.58 1.54 -4.29
C LEU A 17 -10.47 1.44 -3.05
N ALA A 18 -11.18 0.32 -2.94
CA ALA A 18 -11.91 -0.01 -1.74
C ALA A 18 -10.95 -0.06 -0.53
N GLU A 19 -11.47 0.25 0.66
CA GLU A 19 -10.64 0.32 1.86
C GLU A 19 -9.98 -1.04 2.16
N GLU A 20 -10.70 -2.14 1.92
CA GLU A 20 -10.20 -3.51 2.07
C GLU A 20 -9.00 -3.78 1.16
N GLU A 21 -9.01 -3.24 -0.06
CA GLU A 21 -7.91 -3.40 -1.00
C GLU A 21 -6.69 -2.57 -0.57
N LEU A 22 -6.91 -1.37 -0.05
CA LEU A 22 -5.84 -0.56 0.54
C LEU A 22 -5.22 -1.25 1.76
N VAL A 23 -6.04 -1.87 2.62
CA VAL A 23 -5.56 -2.65 3.77
C VAL A 23 -4.67 -3.80 3.30
N ALA A 24 -5.11 -4.59 2.33
CA ALA A 24 -4.33 -5.72 1.81
C ALA A 24 -2.99 -5.29 1.22
N ARG A 25 -2.98 -4.19 0.44
CA ARG A 25 -1.76 -3.62 -0.15
C ARG A 25 -0.78 -3.12 0.89
N VAL A 26 -1.28 -2.34 1.86
CA VAL A 26 -0.48 -1.81 2.95
C VAL A 26 0.12 -2.95 3.78
N ALA A 27 -0.67 -3.99 4.08
CA ALA A 27 -0.20 -5.17 4.78
C ALA A 27 0.89 -5.90 3.99
N TRP A 28 0.71 -6.10 2.68
CA TRP A 28 1.74 -6.70 1.83
C TRP A 28 3.04 -5.90 1.85
N CYS A 29 2.99 -4.59 1.62
CA CYS A 29 4.20 -3.77 1.62
C CYS A 29 4.91 -3.77 2.99
N TYR A 30 4.15 -3.85 4.08
CA TYR A 30 4.73 -3.84 5.43
C TYR A 30 5.33 -5.20 5.83
N TYR A 31 4.62 -6.30 5.59
CA TYR A 31 5.02 -7.62 6.06
C TYR A 31 5.85 -8.41 5.05
N HIS A 32 5.54 -8.29 3.76
CA HIS A 32 6.25 -9.01 2.69
C HIS A 32 7.42 -8.19 2.15
N ASP A 33 7.20 -6.91 1.82
CA ASP A 33 8.25 -6.07 1.23
C ASP A 33 9.15 -5.40 2.28
N GLY A 34 8.79 -5.47 3.57
CA GLY A 34 9.55 -4.91 4.68
C GLY A 34 9.65 -3.38 4.68
N LEU A 35 8.77 -2.70 3.96
CA LEU A 35 8.77 -1.24 3.86
C LEU A 35 8.28 -0.58 5.15
N THR A 36 8.84 0.57 5.48
CA THR A 36 8.34 1.35 6.61
C THR A 36 7.00 2.00 6.25
N GLN A 37 6.20 2.34 7.26
CA GLN A 37 4.93 3.07 7.03
C GLN A 37 5.12 4.40 6.29
N ASN A 38 6.29 5.02 6.42
CA ASN A 38 6.60 6.25 5.70
C ASN A 38 6.83 5.98 4.21
N ASP A 39 7.65 4.96 3.89
CA ASP A 39 7.91 4.56 2.49
C ASP A 39 6.61 4.13 1.79
N ILE A 40 5.73 3.41 2.49
CA ILE A 40 4.42 3.00 1.98
C ILE A 40 3.53 4.23 1.74
N GLY A 41 3.57 5.22 2.63
CA GLY A 41 2.82 6.47 2.49
C GLY A 41 3.27 7.29 1.28
N GLU A 42 4.58 7.43 1.09
CA GLU A 42 5.18 8.07 -0.08
C GLU A 42 4.81 7.34 -1.38
N ARG A 43 4.85 6.00 -1.36
CA ARG A 43 4.51 5.14 -2.51
C ARG A 43 3.04 5.23 -2.91
N LEU A 44 2.12 5.25 -1.93
CA LEU A 44 0.67 5.26 -2.17
C LEU A 44 0.08 6.68 -2.24
N GLY A 45 0.88 7.73 -2.02
CA GLY A 45 0.40 9.10 -1.93
C GLY A 45 -0.55 9.32 -0.74
N LEU A 46 -0.36 8.56 0.35
CA LEU A 46 -1.21 8.60 1.54
C LEU A 46 -0.42 9.09 2.75
N PRO A 47 -1.05 9.87 3.66
CA PRO A 47 -0.40 10.25 4.90
C PRO A 47 -0.04 9.01 5.74
N ARG A 48 1.13 9.03 6.40
CA ARG A 48 1.58 7.97 7.31
C ARG A 48 0.52 7.56 8.34
N LEU A 49 -0.25 8.53 8.85
CA LEU A 49 -1.35 8.26 9.80
C LEU A 49 -2.43 7.37 9.19
N LYS A 50 -2.76 7.55 7.90
CA LYS A 50 -3.72 6.70 7.19
C LYS A 50 -3.16 5.28 6.99
N ILE A 51 -1.87 5.15 6.67
CA ILE A 51 -1.18 3.84 6.60
C ILE A 51 -1.27 3.10 7.95
N SER A 52 -0.97 3.79 9.06
CA SER A 52 -1.06 3.19 10.40
C SER A 52 -2.48 2.72 10.73
N ARG A 53 -3.52 3.48 10.35
CA ARG A 53 -4.92 3.07 10.55
C ARG A 53 -5.30 1.86 9.69
N LEU A 54 -4.83 1.80 8.45
CA LEU A 54 -5.08 0.68 7.55
C LEU A 54 -4.41 -0.62 8.05
N LEU A 55 -3.17 -0.54 8.56
CA LEU A 55 -2.52 -1.67 9.20
C LEU A 55 -3.27 -2.16 10.43
N GLU A 56 -3.72 -1.24 11.28
CA GLU A 56 -4.50 -1.58 12.47
C GLU A 56 -5.83 -2.25 12.10
N LYS A 57 -6.54 -1.71 11.11
CA LYS A 57 -7.76 -2.34 10.56
C LYS A 57 -7.48 -3.75 10.05
N GLY A 58 -6.41 -3.94 9.27
CA GLY A 58 -6.02 -5.25 8.75
C GLY A 58 -5.73 -6.28 9.83
N ARG A 59 -5.17 -5.85 10.97
CA ARG A 59 -4.93 -6.71 12.15
C ARG A 59 -6.19 -7.04 12.93
N GLN A 60 -7.21 -6.19 12.89
CA GLN A 60 -8.48 -6.40 13.57
C GLN A 60 -9.45 -7.26 12.75
N SER A 61 -9.31 -7.26 11.43
CA SER A 61 -10.15 -8.01 10.50
C SER A 61 -9.71 -9.47 10.26
N GLY A 62 -8.57 -9.89 10.81
CA GLY A 62 -8.03 -11.26 10.72
C GLY A 62 -7.62 -11.77 12.09
#